data_AF-A0A382CN37-F1
#
_entry.id   AF-A0A382CN37-F1
#
_cell.length_a   1.000
_cell.length_b   1.000
_cell.length_c   1.000
_cell.angle_alpha   90.00
_cell.angle_beta   90.00
_cell.angle_gamma   90.00
#
_symmetry.space_group_name_H-M   'P 1'
#
loop_
_entity.id
_entity.type
_entity.pdbx_description
1 polymer ?
#
loop_
_entity_poly.entity_id
_entity_poly.type
_entity_poly.pdbx_seq_one_letter_code
_entity_poly.pdbx_strand_id
1 'polypeptide(L)'
;MFVSNFLLEIGYAEDKQDAKGYGLDFVEYLKKDFREVKESFELERKEAKKCKVEVERIEKEIIELKDKKLKLKDKKSKLTDEDEIDELEDEITELEDEIENQKDTIKEEKDEMKDYLKEMTKLKTKLDNIKSDKKHALKKSVINYVNNIVHQEDKEIIVGMDEMRGCA
;
A
#
# COMPACT_ATOMS: atom_id res chain seq x y z
N MET A 1 -16.15 2.90 -24.04
CA MET A 1 -17.42 3.41 -24.58
C MET A 1 -18.40 3.86 -23.49
N PHE A 2 -17.98 3.94 -22.22
CA PHE A 2 -18.94 3.94 -21.09
C PHE A 2 -18.78 5.06 -20.06
N VAL A 3 -17.55 5.50 -19.81
CA VAL A 3 -17.30 6.81 -19.17
C VAL A 3 -17.85 7.90 -20.08
N SER A 4 -17.67 7.76 -21.39
CA SER A 4 -18.21 8.64 -22.43
C SER A 4 -19.71 8.90 -22.31
N ASN A 5 -20.54 7.85 -22.26
CA ASN A 5 -21.98 8.04 -22.13
C ASN A 5 -22.37 8.66 -20.78
N PHE A 6 -21.66 8.34 -19.70
CA PHE A 6 -21.90 8.97 -18.40
C PHE A 6 -21.57 10.47 -18.42
N LEU A 7 -20.46 10.85 -19.06
CA LEU A 7 -20.05 12.25 -19.18
C LEU A 7 -21.04 13.06 -20.04
N LEU A 8 -21.66 12.44 -21.05
CA LEU A 8 -22.78 13.05 -21.78
C LEU A 8 -24.03 13.21 -20.92
N GLU A 9 -24.41 12.18 -20.14
CA GLU A 9 -25.60 12.20 -19.27
C GLU A 9 -25.54 13.30 -18.19
N ILE A 10 -24.35 13.59 -17.65
CA ILE A 10 -24.16 14.65 -16.65
C ILE A 10 -23.85 16.02 -17.27
N GLY A 11 -23.85 16.13 -18.60
CA GLY A 11 -23.55 17.37 -19.33
C GLY A 11 -22.08 17.81 -19.25
N TYR A 12 -21.16 16.90 -18.93
CA TYR A 12 -19.72 17.18 -18.84
C TYR A 12 -19.00 17.08 -20.20
N ALA A 13 -19.56 16.34 -21.15
CA ALA A 13 -19.08 16.29 -22.54
C ALA A 13 -20.14 16.84 -23.48
N GLU A 14 -19.73 17.63 -24.48
CA GLU A 14 -20.64 18.25 -25.45
C GLU A 14 -21.10 17.25 -26.52
N ASP A 15 -20.21 16.33 -26.92
CA ASP A 15 -20.54 15.30 -27.90
C ASP A 15 -19.87 13.94 -27.64
N LYS A 16 -20.18 12.97 -28.51
CA LYS A 16 -19.73 11.58 -28.39
C LYS A 16 -18.24 11.38 -28.63
N GLN A 17 -17.58 12.28 -29.36
CA GLN A 17 -16.14 12.28 -29.57
C GLN A 17 -15.43 12.85 -28.34
N ASP A 18 -15.90 13.97 -27.81
CA ASP A 18 -15.38 14.58 -26.57
C ASP A 18 -15.50 13.61 -25.40
N ALA A 19 -16.65 12.96 -25.26
CA ALA A 19 -16.87 11.99 -24.21
C ALA A 19 -15.99 10.72 -24.37
N LYS A 20 -15.63 10.36 -25.61
CA LYS A 20 -14.64 9.31 -25.87
C LYS A 20 -13.24 9.73 -25.44
N GLY A 21 -12.85 10.97 -25.73
CA GLY A 21 -11.59 11.58 -25.29
C GLY A 21 -11.45 11.53 -23.77
N TYR A 22 -12.39 12.16 -23.05
CA TYR A 22 -12.40 12.14 -21.58
C TYR A 22 -12.45 10.73 -20.99
N GLY A 23 -13.12 9.79 -21.65
CA GLY A 23 -13.16 8.40 -21.22
C GLY A 23 -11.82 7.67 -21.38
N LEU A 24 -11.02 8.01 -22.39
CA LEU A 24 -9.66 7.48 -22.57
C LEU A 24 -8.71 8.10 -21.55
N ASP A 25 -8.77 9.43 -21.39
CA ASP A 25 -7.95 10.17 -20.42
C ASP A 25 -8.17 9.65 -18.99
N PHE A 26 -9.44 9.39 -18.61
CA PHE A 26 -9.78 8.80 -17.32
C PHE A 26 -9.17 7.40 -17.12
N VAL A 27 -9.16 6.56 -18.16
CA VAL A 27 -8.56 5.22 -18.08
C VAL A 27 -7.03 5.30 -17.99
N GLU A 28 -6.40 6.22 -18.72
CA GLU A 28 -4.96 6.44 -18.59
C GLU A 28 -4.59 6.98 -17.21
N TYR A 29 -5.37 7.93 -16.69
CA TYR A 29 -5.24 8.43 -15.33
C TYR A 29 -5.32 7.30 -14.29
N LEU A 30 -6.35 6.45 -14.35
CA LEU A 30 -6.46 5.31 -13.43
C LEU A 30 -5.30 4.31 -13.56
N LYS A 31 -4.76 4.10 -14.77
CA LYS A 31 -3.58 3.23 -14.97
C LYS A 31 -2.33 3.83 -14.35
N LYS A 32 -2.15 5.15 -14.47
CA LYS A 32 -1.04 5.89 -13.89
C LYS A 32 -1.12 5.85 -12.37
N ASP A 33 -2.26 6.24 -11.79
CA ASP A 33 -2.51 6.21 -10.34
C ASP A 33 -2.28 4.81 -9.76
N PHE A 34 -2.77 3.76 -10.44
CA PHE A 34 -2.54 2.39 -10.01
C PHE A 34 -1.06 2.01 -10.00
N ARG A 35 -0.30 2.46 -11.01
CA ARG A 35 1.13 2.20 -11.11
C ARG A 35 1.88 2.88 -9.98
N GLU A 36 1.62 4.16 -9.76
CA GLU A 36 2.26 4.96 -8.69
C GLU A 36 1.97 4.36 -7.31
N VAL A 37 0.70 4.06 -6.99
CA VAL A 37 0.32 3.42 -5.72
C VAL A 37 1.02 2.08 -5.54
N LYS A 38 1.15 1.28 -6.61
CA LYS A 38 1.82 -0.02 -6.56
C LYS A 38 3.31 0.12 -6.31
N GLU A 39 3.97 1.07 -6.99
CA GLU A 39 5.39 1.34 -6.81
C GLU A 39 5.69 1.83 -5.39
N SER A 40 4.90 2.80 -4.89
CA SER A 40 5.00 3.23 -3.49
C SER A 40 4.80 2.06 -2.53
N PHE A 41 3.80 1.21 -2.75
CA PHE A 41 3.53 0.09 -1.85
C PHE A 41 4.69 -0.90 -1.76
N GLU A 42 5.34 -1.22 -2.89
CA GLU A 42 6.52 -2.10 -2.88
C GLU A 42 7.74 -1.43 -2.24
N LEU A 43 7.90 -0.11 -2.36
CA LEU A 43 8.94 0.64 -1.67
C LEU A 43 8.75 0.57 -0.15
N GLU A 44 7.57 0.94 0.35
CA GLU A 44 7.24 0.88 1.79
C GLU A 44 7.44 -0.54 2.34
N ARG A 45 7.03 -1.56 1.57
CA ARG A 45 7.21 -2.96 1.94
C ARG A 45 8.68 -3.35 2.03
N LYS A 46 9.53 -2.80 1.17
CA LYS A 46 10.98 -3.08 1.17
C LYS A 46 11.64 -2.45 2.39
N GLU A 47 11.32 -1.19 2.71
CA GLU A 47 11.86 -0.51 3.89
C GLU A 47 11.40 -1.20 5.18
N ALA A 48 10.12 -1.57 5.31
CA ALA A 48 9.63 -2.33 6.46
C ALA A 48 10.37 -3.67 6.66
N LYS A 49 10.72 -4.36 5.56
CA LYS A 49 11.54 -5.60 5.63
C LYS A 49 12.97 -5.32 6.10
N LYS A 50 13.55 -4.20 5.67
CA LYS A 50 14.90 -3.80 6.06
C LYS A 50 14.95 -3.52 7.56
N CYS A 51 14.04 -2.71 8.10
CA CYS A 51 13.92 -2.48 9.54
C CYS A 51 13.75 -3.78 10.32
N LYS A 52 12.95 -4.72 9.80
CA LYS A 52 12.77 -6.02 10.45
C LYS A 52 14.09 -6.80 10.57
N VAL A 53 14.87 -6.87 9.49
CA VAL A 53 16.17 -7.55 9.50
C VAL A 53 17.15 -6.84 10.44
N GLU A 54 17.10 -5.51 10.48
CA GLU A 54 17.96 -4.70 11.34
C GLU A 54 17.66 -4.93 12.83
N VAL A 55 16.38 -4.94 13.20
CA VAL A 55 15.94 -5.29 14.56
C VAL A 55 16.42 -6.70 14.94
N GLU A 56 16.25 -7.70 14.05
CA GLU A 56 16.73 -9.06 14.31
C GLU A 56 18.26 -9.15 14.47
N ARG A 57 19.02 -8.30 13.77
CA ARG A 57 20.48 -8.18 13.90
C ARG A 57 20.85 -7.61 15.27
N ILE A 58 20.28 -6.46 15.64
CA ILE A 58 20.58 -5.78 16.90
C ILE A 58 20.14 -6.65 18.09
N GLU A 59 19.00 -7.34 17.99
CA GLU A 59 18.56 -8.26 19.06
C GLU A 59 19.58 -9.38 19.32
N LYS A 60 20.28 -9.87 18.30
CA LYS A 60 21.38 -10.85 18.47
C LYS A 60 22.60 -10.22 19.11
N GLU A 61 22.99 -9.03 18.70
CA GLU A 61 24.13 -8.30 19.27
C GLU A 61 23.92 -8.02 20.77
N ILE A 62 22.71 -7.61 21.16
CA ILE A 62 22.35 -7.45 22.57
C ILE A 62 22.52 -8.76 23.36
N ILE A 63 22.17 -9.91 22.78
CA ILE A 63 22.35 -11.22 23.44
C ILE A 63 23.84 -11.50 23.63
N GLU A 64 24.67 -11.29 22.61
CA GLU A 64 26.12 -11.50 22.68
C GLU A 64 26.78 -10.57 23.71
N LEU A 65 26.38 -9.30 23.76
CA LEU A 65 26.86 -8.34 24.76
C LEU A 65 26.44 -8.74 26.18
N LYS A 66 25.21 -9.21 26.38
CA LYS A 66 24.75 -9.73 27.68
C LYS A 66 25.56 -10.95 28.12
N ASP A 67 25.86 -11.86 27.21
CA ASP A 67 26.69 -13.03 27.48
C ASP A 67 28.13 -12.63 27.84
N LYS A 68 28.72 -11.66 27.12
CA LYS A 68 30.04 -11.10 27.44
C LYS A 68 30.03 -10.49 28.84
N LYS A 69 29.06 -9.64 29.14
CA LYS A 69 28.87 -9.00 30.45
C LYS A 69 28.75 -10.03 31.58
N LEU A 70 28.01 -11.12 31.37
CA LEU A 70 27.88 -12.20 32.37
C LEU A 70 29.24 -12.85 32.65
N LYS A 71 30.02 -13.16 31.60
CA LYS A 71 31.37 -13.74 31.74
C LYS A 71 32.32 -12.80 32.50
N LEU A 72 32.23 -11.49 32.27
CA LEU A 72 33.04 -10.52 33.03
C LEU A 72 32.63 -10.46 34.49
N LYS A 73 31.32 -10.48 34.81
CA LYS A 73 30.83 -10.58 36.20
C LYS A 73 31.33 -11.85 36.89
N ASP A 74 31.31 -12.98 36.18
CA ASP A 74 31.84 -14.25 36.70
C ASP A 74 33.34 -14.19 36.93
N LYS A 75 34.11 -13.56 36.02
CA LYS A 75 35.56 -13.36 36.19
C LYS A 75 35.84 -12.47 37.41
N LYS A 76 35.18 -11.32 37.49
CA LYS A 76 35.30 -10.36 38.59
C LYS A 76 35.05 -11.00 39.95
N SER A 77 34.02 -11.85 40.06
CA SER A 77 33.69 -12.53 41.32
C SER A 77 34.78 -13.48 41.86
N LYS A 78 35.77 -13.84 41.03
CA LYS A 78 36.86 -14.75 41.36
C LYS A 78 38.18 -14.04 41.63
N LEU A 79 38.24 -12.72 41.39
CA LEU A 79 39.42 -11.91 41.63
C LEU A 79 39.47 -11.41 43.07
N THR A 80 40.69 -11.12 43.51
CA THR A 80 40.99 -10.52 44.83
C THR A 80 41.80 -9.23 44.71
N ASP A 81 42.36 -8.97 43.53
CA ASP A 81 43.12 -7.76 43.23
C ASP A 81 42.13 -6.62 42.94
N GLU A 82 42.24 -5.51 43.66
CA GLU A 82 41.30 -4.40 43.58
C GLU A 82 41.40 -3.66 42.24
N ASP A 83 42.60 -3.46 41.71
CA ASP A 83 42.80 -2.77 40.43
C ASP A 83 42.20 -3.58 39.27
N GLU A 84 42.42 -4.90 39.23
CA GLU A 84 41.78 -5.77 38.21
C GLU A 84 40.25 -5.84 38.36
N ILE A 85 39.73 -5.68 39.59
CA ILE A 85 38.29 -5.65 39.86
C ILE A 85 37.67 -4.36 39.30
N ASP A 86 38.34 -3.22 39.51
CA ASP A 86 37.90 -1.91 39.04
C ASP A 86 37.93 -1.83 37.51
N GLU A 87 38.98 -2.35 36.86
CA GLU A 87 39.03 -2.44 35.38
C GLU A 87 37.87 -3.25 34.80
N LEU A 88 37.47 -4.34 35.48
CA LEU A 88 36.32 -5.14 35.07
C LEU A 88 34.98 -4.44 35.36
N GLU A 89 34.89 -3.60 36.40
CA GLU A 89 33.71 -2.76 36.62
C GLU A 89 33.50 -1.79 35.47
N ASP A 90 34.56 -1.09 35.07
CA ASP A 90 34.51 -0.14 33.96
C ASP A 90 34.07 -0.85 32.67
N GLU A 91 34.66 -2.00 32.32
CA GLU A 91 34.25 -2.75 31.12
C GLU A 91 32.78 -3.24 31.20
N ILE A 92 32.31 -3.61 32.40
CA ILE A 92 30.90 -4.01 32.61
C ILE A 92 29.96 -2.82 32.40
N THR A 93 30.34 -1.63 32.88
CA THR A 93 29.57 -0.39 32.71
C THR A 93 29.53 0.04 31.25
N GLU A 94 30.64 -0.02 30.53
CA GLU A 94 30.67 0.26 29.08
C GLU A 94 29.73 -0.68 28.31
N LEU A 95 29.72 -1.98 28.66
CA LEU A 95 28.78 -2.93 28.05
C LEU A 95 27.31 -2.65 28.44
N GLU A 96 27.06 -2.11 29.63
CA GLU A 96 25.72 -1.68 30.05
C GLU A 96 25.19 -0.54 29.18
N ASP A 97 26.04 0.47 28.96
CA ASP A 97 25.72 1.62 28.12
C ASP A 97 25.51 1.23 26.66
N GLU A 98 26.37 0.36 26.10
CA GLU A 98 26.23 -0.14 24.74
C GLU A 98 24.93 -0.94 24.55
N ILE A 99 24.57 -1.80 25.53
CA ILE A 99 23.30 -2.52 25.50
C ILE A 99 22.10 -1.55 25.50
N GLU A 100 22.17 -0.46 26.27
CA GLU A 100 21.07 0.51 26.32
C GLU A 100 20.95 1.29 25.00
N ASN A 101 22.07 1.75 24.44
CA ASN A 101 22.11 2.41 23.13
C ASN A 101 21.50 1.53 22.02
N GLN A 102 21.82 0.23 22.04
CA GLN A 102 21.23 -0.72 21.09
C GLN A 102 19.72 -0.93 21.28
N LYS A 103 19.21 -0.88 22.51
CA LYS A 103 17.75 -0.92 22.76
C LYS A 103 17.05 0.33 22.23
N ASP A 104 17.66 1.49 22.39
CA ASP A 104 17.13 2.74 21.84
C ASP A 104 17.09 2.67 20.30
N THR A 105 18.14 2.16 19.67
CA THR A 105 18.17 1.91 18.23
C THR A 105 17.05 0.95 17.79
N ILE A 106 16.81 -0.16 18.52
CA ILE A 106 15.68 -1.07 18.25
C ILE A 106 14.33 -0.34 18.34
N LYS A 107 14.18 0.57 19.31
CA LYS A 107 12.94 1.32 19.50
C LYS A 107 12.68 2.25 18.31
N GLU A 108 13.70 2.95 17.85
CA GLU A 108 13.62 3.81 16.65
C GLU A 108 13.24 3.00 15.41
N GLU A 109 13.94 1.89 15.14
CA GLU A 109 13.63 0.99 14.01
C GLU A 109 12.21 0.41 14.08
N LYS A 110 11.73 0.09 15.29
CA LYS A 110 10.35 -0.37 15.50
C LYS A 110 9.32 0.73 15.24
N ASP A 111 9.64 1.98 15.54
CA ASP A 111 8.75 3.11 15.29
C ASP A 111 8.72 3.44 13.79
N GLU A 112 9.85 3.44 13.08
CA GLU A 112 9.89 3.55 11.62
C GLU A 112 9.07 2.45 10.93
N MET A 113 9.23 1.20 11.39
CA MET A 113 8.46 0.07 10.87
C MET A 113 6.94 0.25 11.04
N LYS A 114 6.49 0.84 12.16
CA LYS A 114 5.06 1.17 12.36
C LYS A 114 4.59 2.22 11.36
N ASP A 115 5.42 3.19 11.03
CA ASP A 115 5.05 4.23 10.08
C ASP A 115 4.96 3.70 8.66
N TYR A 116 5.91 2.86 8.22
CA TYR A 116 5.80 2.13 6.95
C TYR A 116 4.53 1.28 6.88
N LEU A 117 4.16 0.59 7.97
CA LEU A 117 2.91 -0.18 8.04
C LEU A 117 1.65 0.68 7.91
N LYS A 118 1.65 1.89 8.49
CA LYS A 118 0.54 2.85 8.34
C LYS A 118 0.42 3.31 6.89
N GLU A 119 1.53 3.66 6.24
CA GLU A 119 1.52 4.08 4.84
C GLU A 119 1.09 2.94 3.90
N MET A 120 1.57 1.72 4.10
CA MET A 120 1.09 0.54 3.37
C MET A 120 -0.42 0.35 3.52
N THR A 121 -0.97 0.58 4.72
CA THR A 121 -2.42 0.48 4.96
C THR A 121 -3.18 1.53 4.16
N LYS A 122 -2.72 2.79 4.16
CA LYS A 122 -3.31 3.88 3.35
C LYS A 122 -3.26 3.55 1.86
N LEU A 123 -2.11 3.08 1.36
CA LEU A 123 -1.93 2.69 -0.04
C LEU A 123 -2.85 1.53 -0.43
N LYS A 124 -3.03 0.55 0.46
CA LYS A 124 -3.98 -0.56 0.26
C LYS A 124 -5.42 -0.05 0.12
N THR A 125 -5.86 0.86 0.98
CA THR A 125 -7.18 1.50 0.85
C THR A 125 -7.33 2.24 -0.48
N LYS A 126 -6.32 3.03 -0.89
CA LYS A 126 -6.32 3.70 -2.21
C LYS A 126 -6.44 2.69 -3.35
N LEU A 127 -5.72 1.58 -3.28
CA LEU A 127 -5.76 0.52 -4.29
C LEU A 127 -7.16 -0.12 -4.39
N ASP A 128 -7.81 -0.37 -3.25
CA ASP A 128 -9.14 -0.95 -3.22
C ASP A 128 -10.22 0.02 -3.74
N ASN A 129 -10.06 1.33 -3.47
CA ASN A 129 -10.90 2.37 -4.06
C ASN A 129 -10.75 2.41 -5.60
N ILE A 130 -9.52 2.44 -6.12
CA ILE A 130 -9.26 2.43 -7.57
C ILE A 130 -9.90 1.20 -8.24
N LYS A 131 -9.82 0.02 -7.60
CA LYS A 131 -10.47 -1.20 -8.11
C LYS A 131 -11.99 -1.08 -8.08
N SER A 132 -12.55 -0.52 -7.02
CA SER A 132 -13.99 -0.28 -6.89
C SER A 132 -14.49 0.66 -7.97
N ASP A 133 -13.80 1.78 -8.19
CA ASP A 133 -14.15 2.79 -9.21
C ASP A 133 -14.13 2.17 -10.61
N LYS A 134 -13.08 1.40 -10.92
CA LYS A 134 -12.99 0.64 -12.16
C LYS A 134 -14.18 -0.34 -12.33
N LYS A 135 -14.54 -1.06 -11.26
CA LYS A 135 -15.66 -2.01 -11.27
C LYS A 135 -17.01 -1.31 -11.44
N HIS A 136 -17.23 -0.21 -10.74
CA HIS A 136 -18.47 0.57 -10.83
C HIS A 136 -18.64 1.16 -12.23
N ALA A 137 -17.58 1.77 -12.78
CA ALA A 137 -17.55 2.26 -14.15
C ALA A 137 -17.89 1.15 -15.16
N LEU A 138 -17.33 -0.06 -14.99
CA LEU A 138 -17.61 -1.22 -15.83
C LEU A 138 -19.04 -1.79 -15.64
N LYS A 139 -19.62 -1.70 -14.45
CA LYS A 139 -21.00 -2.16 -14.19
C LYS A 139 -22.03 -1.23 -14.83
N LYS A 140 -21.90 0.09 -14.60
CA LYS A 140 -22.81 1.11 -15.17
C LYS A 140 -22.78 1.07 -16.71
N SER A 141 -21.58 0.89 -17.23
CA SER A 141 -21.28 0.55 -18.62
C SER A 141 -22.17 -0.56 -19.19
N VAL A 142 -22.07 -1.77 -18.62
CA VAL A 142 -22.78 -2.96 -19.12
C VAL A 142 -24.30 -2.77 -19.08
N ILE A 143 -24.82 -2.17 -18.00
CA ILE A 143 -26.26 -1.87 -17.88
C ILE A 143 -26.72 -0.95 -19.01
N ASN A 144 -25.96 0.10 -19.32
CA ASN A 144 -26.33 1.04 -20.38
C ASN A 144 -26.26 0.38 -21.78
N TYR A 145 -25.29 -0.50 -22.04
CA TYR A 145 -25.24 -1.26 -23.29
C TYR A 145 -26.49 -2.14 -23.49
N VAL A 146 -26.87 -2.87 -22.44
CA VAL A 146 -28.06 -3.74 -22.47
C VAL A 146 -29.33 -2.91 -22.68
N ASN A 147 -29.51 -1.81 -21.95
CA ASN A 147 -30.68 -0.95 -22.11
C ASN A 147 -30.80 -0.35 -23.52
N ASN A 148 -29.67 0.03 -24.14
CA ASN A 148 -29.68 0.58 -25.50
C ASN A 148 -30.02 -0.47 -26.56
N ILE A 149 -29.60 -1.72 -26.41
CA ILE A 149 -29.99 -2.80 -27.34
C ILE A 149 -31.47 -3.09 -27.21
N VAL A 150 -31.96 -3.27 -25.99
CA VAL A 150 -33.38 -3.57 -25.74
C VAL A 150 -34.28 -2.46 -26.31
N HIS A 151 -33.92 -1.19 -26.13
CA HIS A 151 -34.69 -0.07 -26.67
C HIS A 151 -34.50 0.16 -28.18
N GLN A 152 -33.47 -0.43 -28.82
CA GLN A 152 -33.35 -0.44 -30.28
C GLN A 152 -34.23 -1.52 -30.90
N GLU A 153 -34.29 -2.71 -30.30
CA GLU A 153 -35.19 -3.79 -30.73
C GLU A 153 -36.66 -3.37 -30.60
N ASP A 154 -37.02 -2.67 -29.51
CA ASP A 154 -38.39 -2.13 -29.32
C ASP A 154 -38.77 -1.11 -30.41
N LYS A 155 -37.82 -0.29 -30.89
CA LYS A 155 -38.07 0.69 -31.94
C LYS A 155 -38.19 0.07 -33.33
N GLU A 156 -37.37 -0.93 -33.66
CA GLU A 156 -37.48 -1.65 -34.93
C GLU A 156 -38.79 -2.45 -35.03
N ILE A 157 -39.26 -3.03 -33.92
CA ILE A 157 -40.55 -3.73 -33.87
C ILE A 157 -41.73 -2.75 -34.07
N ILE A 158 -41.68 -1.57 -33.46
CA ILE A 158 -42.74 -0.56 -33.61
C ILE A 158 -42.80 -0.02 -35.05
N VAL A 159 -41.64 0.28 -35.66
CA VAL A 159 -41.58 0.76 -37.05
C VAL A 159 -42.05 -0.32 -38.04
N GLY A 160 -41.68 -1.59 -37.83
CA GLY A 160 -42.16 -2.69 -38.66
C GLY A 160 -43.66 -2.98 -38.53
N MET A 161 -44.28 -2.69 -37.36
CA MET A 161 -45.73 -2.81 -37.18
C MET A 161 -46.52 -1.67 -37.84
N ASP A 162 -45.99 -0.45 -37.87
CA ASP A 162 -46.64 0.69 -38.54
C ASP A 162 -46.58 0.57 -40.07
N GLU A 163 -45.49 0.04 -40.64
CA GLU A 163 -45.38 -0.24 -42.08
C GLU A 163 -46.36 -1.35 -42.53
N MET A 164 -46.64 -2.35 -41.69
CA MET A 164 -47.64 -3.39 -41.98
C MET A 164 -49.09 -2.89 -41.85
N ARG A 165 -49.37 -1.86 -41.05
CA ARG A 165 -50.71 -1.24 -40.95
C ARG A 165 -51.03 -0.27 -42.08
N GLY A 166 -50.03 0.25 -42.78
CA GLY A 166 -50.21 1.13 -43.95
C GLY A 166 -50.55 0.41 -45.26
N CYS A 167 -50.57 -0.92 -45.29
CA CYS A 167 -50.82 -1.74 -46.48
C CYS A 167 -52.15 -2.53 -46.45
N ALA A 168 -53.08 -2.20 -45.56
CA ALA A 168 -54.39 -2.85 -45.44
C ALA A 168 -55.54 -1.89 -45.76
#